data_AF-A0A916VN97-F1
#
_entry.id   AF-A0A916VN97-F1
#
_cell.length_a   1.000
_cell.length_b   1.000
_cell.length_c   1.000
_cell.angle_alpha   90.00
_cell.angle_beta   90.00
_cell.angle_gamma   90.00
#
_symmetry.space_group_name_H-M   'P 1'
#
loop_
_entity.id
_entity.type
_entity.pdbx_description
1 polymer ?
#
loop_
_entity_poly.entity_id
_entity_poly.type
_entity_poly.pdbx_seq_one_letter_code
_entity_poly.pdbx_strand_id
1 'polypeptide(L)'
;MPNLTTKDLEKLTTEHPDHQMELVGGEIIIISPSGLESEEVAIEIAAQLRNWVRPRKLGRVTGSSAGFRLPNADGDVRAPDAAFIRSDRLPQTTENYAEIVPDLIFEVKSKTDSVAKLQEKIQQFLTYGTTVGVLVDPALAQWKYIVSIRRKLCLGMGMFYKYQNCYQGGS
;
A
#
# COMPACT_ATOMS: atom_id res chain seq x y z
N MET A 1 -14.48 8.45 19.92
CA MET A 1 -13.15 8.12 20.47
C MET A 1 -12.20 9.24 20.04
N PRO A 2 -11.07 9.51 20.71
CA PRO A 2 -10.15 10.53 20.21
C PRO A 2 -9.66 10.08 18.83
N ASN A 3 -10.02 10.83 17.79
CA ASN A 3 -9.56 10.57 16.43
C ASN A 3 -8.16 11.16 16.30
N LEU A 4 -7.12 10.34 16.52
CA LEU A 4 -5.74 10.78 16.30
C LEU A 4 -5.55 11.15 14.83
N THR A 5 -4.69 12.13 14.60
CA THR A 5 -4.40 12.65 13.27
C THR A 5 -2.96 12.33 12.89
N THR A 6 -2.62 12.57 11.63
CA THR A 6 -1.22 12.47 11.18
C THR A 6 -0.24 13.36 11.94
N LYS A 7 -0.68 14.51 12.48
CA LYS A 7 0.18 15.36 13.30
C LYS A 7 0.47 14.69 14.64
N ASP A 8 -0.50 13.96 15.17
CA ASP A 8 -0.32 13.16 16.39
C ASP A 8 0.63 11.99 16.11
N LEU A 9 0.50 11.32 14.96
CA LEU A 9 1.47 10.29 14.52
C LEU A 9 2.89 10.84 14.38
N GLU A 10 3.08 12.00 13.72
CA GLU A 10 4.39 12.67 13.58
C GLU A 10 5.01 12.99 14.94
N LYS A 11 4.19 13.51 15.87
CA LYS A 11 4.63 13.79 17.23
C LYS A 11 5.04 12.51 17.97
N LEU A 12 4.20 11.46 17.93
CA LEU A 12 4.49 10.19 18.60
C LEU A 12 5.73 9.50 18.03
N THR A 13 5.95 9.58 16.72
CA THR A 13 7.16 9.04 16.06
C THR A 13 8.41 9.77 16.55
N THR A 14 8.30 11.08 16.80
CA THR A 14 9.41 11.88 17.36
C THR A 14 9.67 11.55 18.83
N GLU A 15 8.61 11.34 19.62
CA GLU A 15 8.70 11.01 21.06
C GLU A 15 9.14 9.55 21.32
N HIS A 16 8.87 8.65 20.36
CA HIS A 16 9.15 7.22 20.46
C HIS A 16 9.85 6.68 19.20
N PRO A 17 11.08 7.14 18.90
CA PRO A 17 11.78 6.83 17.65
C PRO A 17 12.11 5.34 17.44
N ASP A 18 12.08 4.54 18.51
CA ASP A 18 12.35 3.10 18.46
C ASP A 18 11.16 2.28 17.94
N HIS A 19 10.00 2.90 17.70
CA HIS A 19 8.80 2.23 17.25
C HIS A 19 8.40 2.69 15.85
N GLN A 20 8.17 1.74 14.96
CA GLN A 20 7.46 2.01 13.71
C GLN A 20 5.96 2.05 13.98
N MET A 21 5.27 3.06 13.45
CA MET A 21 3.85 3.29 13.71
C MET A 21 3.07 3.59 12.43
N GLU A 22 1.83 3.14 12.36
CA GLU A 22 0.84 3.47 11.33
C GLU A 22 -0.36 4.19 11.96
N LEU A 23 -1.08 4.99 11.17
CA LEU A 23 -2.36 5.60 11.56
C LEU A 23 -3.48 4.98 10.74
N VAL A 24 -4.52 4.46 11.41
CA VAL A 24 -5.67 3.81 10.78
C VAL A 24 -6.96 4.21 11.48
N GLY A 25 -7.86 4.90 10.80
CA GLY A 25 -9.18 5.27 11.34
C GLY A 25 -9.11 6.09 12.62
N GLY A 26 -8.05 6.89 12.79
CA GLY A 26 -7.81 7.66 14.01
C GLY A 26 -7.14 6.88 15.15
N GLU A 27 -6.64 5.67 14.91
CA GLU A 27 -5.91 4.85 15.87
C GLU A 27 -4.45 4.62 15.46
N ILE A 28 -3.55 4.55 16.44
CA ILE A 28 -2.13 4.25 16.21
C ILE A 28 -1.91 2.75 16.31
N ILE A 29 -1.30 2.18 15.27
CA ILE A 29 -0.87 0.79 15.24
C ILE A 29 0.65 0.76 15.38
N ILE A 30 1.15 0.11 16.42
CA ILE A 30 2.59 -0.15 16.58
C ILE A 30 2.96 -1.37 15.74
N ILE A 31 3.92 -1.19 14.84
CA ILE A 31 4.46 -2.24 13.97
C ILE A 31 5.64 -2.89 14.67
N SER A 32 5.55 -4.20 14.88
CA SER A 32 6.65 -4.98 15.44
C SER A 32 7.69 -5.32 14.37
N PRO A 33 8.97 -5.44 14.73
CA PRO A 33 9.98 -5.93 13.79
C PRO A 33 9.59 -7.27 13.17
N SER A 34 9.84 -7.40 11.87
CA SER A 34 9.69 -8.64 11.11
C SER A 34 10.69 -9.71 11.61
N GLY A 35 10.35 -10.99 11.42
CA GLY A 35 11.32 -12.06 11.54
C GLY A 35 12.27 -12.08 10.34
N LEU A 36 13.47 -12.65 10.50
CA LEU A 36 14.51 -12.66 9.46
C LEU A 36 14.02 -13.20 8.10
N GLU A 37 13.29 -14.31 8.09
CA GLU A 37 12.76 -14.93 6.86
C GLU A 37 11.84 -13.98 6.08
N SER A 38 10.91 -13.31 6.76
CA SER A 38 9.99 -12.36 6.13
C SER A 38 10.74 -11.15 5.60
N GLU A 39 11.74 -10.66 6.33
CA GLU A 39 12.56 -9.54 5.90
C GLU A 39 13.42 -9.89 4.67
N GLU A 40 14.04 -11.08 4.65
CA GLU A 40 14.80 -11.58 3.50
C GLU A 40 13.92 -11.67 2.24
N VAL A 41 12.68 -12.11 2.39
CA VAL A 41 11.71 -12.15 1.28
C VAL A 41 11.31 -10.72 0.85
N ALA A 42 11.03 -9.82 1.79
CA ALA A 42 10.64 -8.44 1.49
C ALA A 42 11.75 -7.69 0.74
N ILE A 43 13.00 -7.81 1.20
CA ILE A 43 14.13 -7.14 0.55
C ILE A 43 14.42 -7.73 -0.83
N GLU A 44 14.27 -9.04 -1.01
CA GLU A 44 14.44 -9.68 -2.32
C GLU A 44 13.38 -9.21 -3.32
N ILE A 45 12.11 -9.12 -2.90
CA ILE A 45 11.03 -8.54 -3.71
C ILE A 45 11.38 -7.12 -4.14
N ALA A 46 11.77 -6.26 -3.19
CA ALA A 46 12.12 -4.88 -3.46
C ALA A 46 13.34 -4.77 -4.40
N ALA A 47 14.36 -5.61 -4.22
CA ALA A 47 15.56 -5.64 -5.03
C ALA A 47 15.25 -6.04 -6.48
N GLN A 48 14.50 -7.13 -6.69
CA GLN A 48 14.09 -7.60 -8.01
C GLN A 48 13.23 -6.55 -8.73
N LEU A 49 12.26 -5.96 -8.04
CA LEU A 49 11.42 -4.91 -8.58
C LEU A 49 12.25 -3.69 -8.97
N ARG A 50 13.21 -3.28 -8.13
CA ARG A 50 14.10 -2.15 -8.42
C ARG A 50 15.02 -2.43 -9.62
N ASN A 51 15.54 -3.65 -9.75
CA ASN A 51 16.38 -4.07 -10.88
C ASN A 51 15.59 -4.04 -12.20
N TRP A 52 14.28 -4.30 -12.16
CA TRP A 52 13.41 -4.15 -13.32
C TRP A 52 13.10 -2.69 -13.64
N VAL A 53 12.66 -1.92 -12.63
CA VAL A 53 12.12 -0.55 -12.75
C VAL A 53 13.19 0.47 -13.11
N ARG A 54 14.34 0.43 -12.45
CA ARG A 54 15.39 1.47 -12.55
C ARG A 54 15.95 1.65 -13.97
N PRO A 55 16.46 0.60 -14.67
CA PRO A 55 17.04 0.78 -16.00
C PRO A 55 16.02 1.23 -17.05
N ARG A 56 14.72 0.93 -16.83
CA ARG A 56 13.62 1.28 -17.73
C ARG A 56 12.96 2.62 -17.40
N LYS A 57 13.41 3.28 -16.32
CA LYS A 57 12.85 4.56 -15.82
C LYS A 57 11.33 4.51 -15.60
N LEU A 58 10.81 3.37 -15.15
CA LEU A 58 9.37 3.15 -15.01
C LEU A 58 8.76 3.82 -13.77
N GLY A 59 9.58 4.29 -12.83
CA GLY A 59 9.10 4.82 -11.57
C GLY A 59 10.10 4.69 -10.43
N ARG A 60 9.58 4.61 -9.20
CA ARG A 60 10.35 4.41 -7.97
C ARG A 60 9.82 3.19 -7.21
N VAL A 61 10.75 2.53 -6.50
CA VAL A 61 10.46 1.43 -5.58
C VAL A 61 10.83 1.89 -4.17
N THR A 62 9.97 1.61 -3.20
CA THR A 62 10.20 1.91 -1.78
C THR A 62 10.22 0.61 -0.96
N GLY A 63 10.91 0.63 0.18
CA GLY A 63 10.91 -0.45 1.17
C GLY A 63 9.92 -0.21 2.31
N SER A 64 10.00 -1.07 3.33
CA SER A 64 9.03 -1.25 4.42
C SER A 64 8.80 -0.04 5.34
N SER A 65 9.68 0.96 5.32
CA SER A 65 9.55 2.16 6.17
C SER A 65 8.97 3.37 5.45
N ALA A 66 8.65 3.27 4.15
CA ALA A 66 8.07 4.39 3.41
C ALA A 66 6.57 4.54 3.75
N GLY A 67 6.23 5.57 4.54
CA GLY A 67 4.84 5.89 4.87
C GLY A 67 4.12 6.62 3.73
N PHE A 68 2.91 6.16 3.42
CA PHE A 68 2.00 6.75 2.44
C PHE A 68 0.76 7.29 3.14
N ARG A 69 0.47 8.58 2.95
CA ARG A 69 -0.81 9.14 3.39
C ARG A 69 -1.90 8.78 2.39
N LEU A 70 -2.93 8.09 2.88
CA LEU A 70 -4.08 7.68 2.08
C LEU A 70 -5.09 8.84 1.97
N PRO A 71 -5.75 9.00 0.81
CA PRO A 71 -6.71 10.07 0.57
C PRO A 71 -8.08 9.73 1.19
N ASN A 72 -8.11 9.52 2.50
CA ASN A 72 -9.32 9.28 3.28
C ASN A 72 -9.56 10.38 4.32
N ALA A 73 -10.73 10.35 4.95
CA ALA A 73 -11.16 11.40 5.89
C ALA A 73 -10.23 11.50 7.11
N ASP A 74 -9.72 10.36 7.58
CA ASP A 74 -8.87 10.27 8.77
C ASP A 74 -7.38 10.55 8.47
N GLY A 75 -7.02 10.62 7.19
CA GLY A 75 -5.64 10.84 6.74
C GLY A 75 -4.71 9.70 7.10
N ASP A 76 -5.18 8.45 6.99
CA ASP A 76 -4.42 7.26 7.38
C ASP A 76 -3.02 7.23 6.76
N VAL A 77 -2.05 6.74 7.53
CA VAL A 77 -0.66 6.58 7.08
C VAL A 77 -0.29 5.12 7.20
N ARG A 78 0.01 4.47 6.07
CA ARG A 78 0.37 3.05 5.98
C ARG A 78 1.71 2.88 5.26
N ALA A 79 2.48 1.88 5.65
CA ALA A 79 3.76 1.53 5.03
C ALA A 79 3.77 0.05 4.61
N PRO A 80 3.66 -0.27 3.31
CA PRO A 80 3.79 -1.65 2.82
C PRO A 80 5.25 -2.09 2.78
N ASP A 81 5.50 -3.40 2.81
CA ASP A 81 6.86 -3.96 2.83
C ASP A 81 7.68 -3.64 1.57
N ALA A 82 6.98 -3.56 0.43
CA ALA A 82 7.52 -2.97 -0.78
C ALA A 82 6.41 -2.27 -1.56
N ALA A 83 6.73 -1.15 -2.20
CA ALA A 83 5.80 -0.47 -3.10
C ALA A 83 6.47 0.02 -4.38
N PHE A 84 5.66 0.18 -5.42
CA PHE A 84 6.06 0.82 -6.68
C PHE A 84 5.10 1.94 -7.05
N ILE A 85 5.69 3.05 -7.49
CA ILE A 85 4.99 4.24 -7.97
C ILE A 85 5.47 4.50 -9.39
N ARG A 86 4.56 4.59 -10.36
CA ARG A 86 4.90 4.83 -11.76
C ARG A 86 5.48 6.23 -12.00
N SER A 87 6.33 6.36 -13.02
CA SER A 87 7.09 7.57 -13.35
C SER A 87 6.22 8.81 -13.61
N ASP A 88 5.08 8.64 -14.29
CA ASP A 88 4.12 9.71 -14.63
C ASP A 88 3.30 10.20 -13.43
N ARG A 89 3.42 9.55 -12.27
CA ARG A 89 2.76 9.96 -11.02
C ARG A 89 3.75 10.36 -9.92
N LEU A 90 5.06 10.28 -10.16
CA LEU A 90 6.04 10.48 -9.10
C LEU A 90 5.94 11.87 -8.48
N PRO A 91 5.80 11.97 -7.14
CA PRO A 91 5.92 13.25 -6.47
C PRO A 91 7.39 13.71 -6.48
N GLN A 92 7.59 14.99 -6.14
CA GLN A 92 8.91 15.45 -5.71
C GLN A 92 9.35 14.67 -4.47
N THR A 93 10.65 14.41 -4.36
CA THR A 93 11.20 13.75 -3.17
C THR A 93 10.97 14.63 -1.95
N THR A 94 10.59 14.03 -0.83
CA THR A 94 10.27 14.71 0.43
C THR A 94 10.81 13.89 1.61
N GLU A 95 11.03 14.55 2.74
CA GLU A 95 11.36 13.91 4.03
C GLU A 95 10.08 13.52 4.80
N ASN A 96 8.90 13.99 4.36
CA ASN A 96 7.61 13.68 4.95
C ASN A 96 7.00 12.39 4.36
N TYR A 97 5.86 11.95 4.90
CA TYR A 97 5.04 10.91 4.28
C TYR A 97 4.68 11.25 2.84
N ALA A 98 4.62 10.23 2.00
CA ALA A 98 4.30 10.38 0.59
C ALA A 98 2.80 10.64 0.43
N GLU A 99 2.44 11.80 -0.12
CA GLU A 99 1.06 12.20 -0.46
C GLU A 99 0.61 11.56 -1.79
N ILE A 100 0.76 10.25 -1.89
CA ILE A 100 0.41 9.47 -3.09
C ILE A 100 0.08 8.03 -2.73
N VAL A 101 -0.89 7.42 -3.42
CA VAL A 101 -1.16 5.99 -3.32
C VAL A 101 -0.30 5.23 -4.34
N PRO A 102 0.53 4.25 -3.91
CA PRO A 102 1.34 3.45 -4.82
C PRO A 102 0.49 2.66 -5.83
N ASP A 103 1.11 2.27 -6.95
CA ASP A 103 0.44 1.49 -8.00
C ASP A 103 0.42 -0.01 -7.72
N LEU A 104 1.46 -0.49 -7.04
CA LEU A 104 1.68 -1.88 -6.65
C LEU A 104 2.24 -1.89 -5.24
N ILE A 105 1.70 -2.78 -4.39
CA ILE A 105 2.23 -3.03 -3.05
C ILE A 105 2.43 -4.53 -2.80
N PHE A 106 3.34 -4.83 -1.90
CA PHE A 106 3.56 -6.17 -1.34
C PHE A 106 3.46 -6.10 0.18
N GLU A 107 2.80 -7.10 0.76
CA GLU A 107 2.83 -7.42 2.18
C GLU A 107 3.38 -8.84 2.33
N VAL A 108 4.40 -9.00 3.16
CA VAL A 108 5.05 -10.27 3.45
C VAL A 108 4.70 -10.65 4.88
N LYS A 109 3.94 -11.74 5.01
CA LYS A 109 3.47 -12.20 6.31
C LYS A 109 4.66 -12.59 7.20
N SER A 110 4.72 -12.02 8.39
CA SER A 110 5.58 -12.48 9.48
C SER A 110 4.91 -13.51 10.38
N LYS A 111 5.67 -14.04 11.34
CA LYS A 111 5.17 -15.06 12.27
C LYS A 111 3.98 -14.56 13.11
N THR A 112 4.00 -13.30 13.51
CA THR A 112 2.99 -12.68 14.39
C THR A 112 1.84 -12.02 13.64
N ASP A 113 1.95 -11.91 12.32
CA ASP A 113 0.94 -11.22 11.53
C ASP A 113 -0.33 -12.03 11.33
N SER A 114 -1.45 -11.32 11.38
CA SER A 114 -2.74 -11.84 10.96
C SER A 114 -2.92 -11.67 9.46
N VAL A 115 -3.14 -12.77 8.75
CA VAL A 115 -3.49 -12.77 7.32
C VAL A 115 -4.69 -11.86 7.04
N ALA A 116 -5.69 -11.84 7.92
CA ALA A 116 -6.87 -11.01 7.74
C ALA A 116 -6.53 -9.51 7.80
N LYS A 117 -5.66 -9.10 8.74
CA LYS A 117 -5.21 -7.70 8.86
C LYS A 117 -4.37 -7.26 7.65
N LEU A 118 -3.50 -8.14 7.14
CA LEU A 118 -2.74 -7.85 5.92
C LEU A 118 -3.65 -7.74 4.69
N GLN A 119 -4.67 -8.61 4.58
CA GLN A 119 -5.67 -8.51 3.52
C GLN A 119 -6.50 -7.22 3.61
N GLU A 120 -6.85 -6.79 4.82
CA GLU A 120 -7.53 -5.51 5.06
C GLU A 120 -6.65 -4.32 4.63
N LYS A 121 -5.37 -4.31 5.01
CA LYS A 121 -4.41 -3.29 4.56
C LYS A 121 -4.30 -3.25 3.03
N ILE A 122 -4.16 -4.41 2.38
CA ILE A 122 -4.16 -4.49 0.91
C ILE A 122 -5.47 -3.93 0.33
N GLN A 123 -6.61 -4.32 0.88
CA GLN A 123 -7.92 -3.86 0.43
C GLN A 123 -8.09 -2.34 0.60
N GLN A 124 -7.52 -1.77 1.66
CA GLN A 124 -7.49 -0.32 1.89
C GLN A 124 -6.73 0.38 0.76
N PHE A 125 -5.50 -0.05 0.45
CA PHE A 125 -4.71 0.48 -0.66
C PHE A 125 -5.41 0.35 -2.02
N LEU A 126 -6.03 -0.81 -2.30
CA LEU A 126 -6.81 -1.04 -3.53
C LEU A 126 -8.02 -0.09 -3.63
N THR A 127 -8.62 0.24 -2.49
CA THR A 127 -9.76 1.18 -2.41
C THR A 127 -9.36 2.59 -2.80
N TYR A 128 -8.13 3.01 -2.52
CA TYR A 128 -7.63 4.36 -2.81
C TYR A 128 -6.81 4.50 -4.09
N GLY A 129 -6.66 3.43 -4.87
CA GLY A 129 -6.10 3.53 -6.23
C GLY A 129 -4.88 2.65 -6.52
N THR A 130 -4.44 1.84 -5.55
CA THR A 130 -3.50 0.75 -5.86
C THR A 130 -4.13 -0.20 -6.89
N THR A 131 -3.37 -0.60 -7.90
CA THR A 131 -3.87 -1.48 -8.97
C THR A 131 -3.70 -2.94 -8.58
N VAL A 132 -2.60 -3.29 -7.94
CA VAL A 132 -2.29 -4.67 -7.51
C VAL A 132 -1.74 -4.64 -6.10
N GLY A 133 -2.29 -5.49 -5.22
CA GLY A 133 -1.70 -5.80 -3.93
C GLY A 133 -1.36 -7.27 -3.86
N VAL A 134 -0.20 -7.61 -3.33
CA VAL A 134 0.28 -8.99 -3.24
C VAL A 134 0.55 -9.32 -1.78
N LEU A 135 -0.08 -10.39 -1.28
CA LEU A 135 0.23 -11.02 -0.01
C LEU A 135 1.14 -12.21 -0.25
N VAL A 136 2.26 -12.25 0.47
CA VAL A 136 3.24 -13.35 0.41
C VAL A 136 3.27 -14.05 1.76
N ASP A 137 3.15 -15.38 1.76
CA ASP A 137 3.35 -16.20 2.95
C ASP A 137 4.60 -17.09 2.77
N PRO A 138 5.75 -16.68 3.34
CA PRO A 138 7.00 -17.44 3.21
C PRO A 138 6.87 -18.88 3.73
N ALA A 139 6.17 -19.08 4.86
CA ALA A 139 6.07 -20.37 5.53
C ALA A 139 5.28 -21.41 4.71
N LEU A 140 4.41 -20.95 3.81
CA LEU A 140 3.63 -21.81 2.93
C LEU A 140 4.20 -21.85 1.50
N ALA A 141 5.25 -21.09 1.19
CA ALA A 141 5.73 -20.82 -0.16
C ALA A 141 4.59 -20.39 -1.11
N GLN A 142 3.66 -19.58 -0.61
CA GLN A 142 2.45 -19.18 -1.33
C GLN A 142 2.42 -17.68 -1.60
N TRP A 143 1.86 -17.34 -2.76
CA TRP A 143 1.62 -15.97 -3.20
C TRP A 143 0.14 -15.80 -3.51
N LYS A 144 -0.49 -14.80 -2.92
CA LYS A 144 -1.87 -14.39 -3.24
C LYS A 144 -1.86 -12.96 -3.73
N TYR A 145 -2.25 -12.75 -4.98
CA TYR A 145 -2.41 -11.41 -5.54
C TYR A 145 -3.89 -11.02 -5.61
N ILE A 146 -4.17 -9.75 -5.35
CA ILE A 146 -5.49 -9.14 -5.43
C ILE A 146 -5.38 -7.94 -6.39
N VAL A 147 -6.18 -7.94 -7.45
CA VAL A 147 -6.16 -6.90 -8.48
C VAL A 147 -7.39 -6.02 -8.34
N SER A 148 -7.17 -4.71 -8.36
CA SER A 148 -8.23 -3.72 -8.52
C SER A 148 -8.69 -3.72 -9.97
N ILE A 149 -9.90 -4.22 -10.24
CA ILE A 149 -10.52 -4.21 -11.57
C ILE A 149 -11.08 -2.81 -11.91
N ARG A 150 -10.68 -1.76 -11.18
CA ARG A 150 -11.21 -0.39 -11.33
C ARG A 150 -10.82 0.32 -12.62
N ARG A 151 -9.98 -0.26 -13.48
CA ARG A 151 -9.92 0.21 -14.87
C ARG A 151 -11.22 -0.20 -15.56
N LYS A 152 -12.13 0.76 -15.73
CA LYS A 152 -13.19 0.68 -16.74
C LYS A 152 -12.56 0.23 -18.05
N LEU A 153 -12.72 -1.03 -18.40
CA LEU A 153 -12.59 -1.46 -19.78
C LEU A 153 -13.85 -0.93 -20.47
N CYS A 154 -13.76 0.26 -21.07
CA CYS A 154 -14.72 0.65 -22.09
C CYS A 154 -14.39 -0.20 -23.33
N LEU A 155 -14.90 -1.42 -23.35
CA LEU A 155 -14.95 -2.20 -24.59
C LEU A 155 -16.02 -1.55 -25.46
N GLY A 156 -15.60 -1.03 -26.61
CA GLY A 156 -16.53 -0.65 -27.67
C GLY A 156 -17.43 -1.84 -28.03
N MET A 157 -18.67 -1.52 -28.37
CA MET A 157 -19.81 -2.41 -28.64
C MET A 157 -19.47 -3.87 -29.00
N GLY A 158 -19.75 -4.78 -28.06
CA GLY A 158 -19.85 -6.22 -28.33
C GLY A 158 -19.64 -7.07 -27.09
N MET A 159 -20.71 -7.74 -26.65
CA MET A 159 -20.77 -8.77 -25.60
C MET A 159 -20.85 -8.31 -24.13
N PHE A 160 -22.11 -8.34 -23.69
CA PHE A 160 -22.73 -8.36 -22.37
C PHE A 160 -21.87 -8.64 -21.12
N TYR A 161 -21.87 -7.69 -20.18
CA TYR A 161 -22.15 -7.93 -18.75
C TYR A 161 -22.91 -6.73 -18.17
N LYS A 162 -24.04 -6.98 -17.51
CA LYS A 162 -24.95 -5.94 -16.97
C LYS A 162 -24.34 -5.36 -15.67
N TYR A 163 -23.84 -4.14 -15.75
CA TYR A 163 -23.42 -3.29 -14.63
C TYR A 163 -24.64 -2.56 -14.03
N GLN A 164 -24.69 -2.40 -12.71
CA GLN A 164 -25.51 -1.35 -12.10
C GLN A 164 -24.63 -0.14 -11.74
N ASN A 165 -25.12 1.03 -12.16
CA ASN A 165 -24.72 2.39 -11.81
C ASN A 165 -23.42 2.93 -12.44
N CYS A 166 -23.47 3.10 -13.77
CA CYS A 166 -22.93 4.30 -14.41
C CYS A 166 -24.12 5.15 -14.88
N TYR A 167 -24.03 6.47 -14.70
CA TYR A 167 -25.05 7.51 -14.92
C TYR A 167 -26.05 7.74 -13.78
N GLN A 168 -25.77 8.76 -12.97
CA GLN A 168 -26.73 9.85 -12.79
C GLN A 168 -25.97 11.18 -12.75
N GLY A 169 -26.23 12.02 -13.75
CA GLY A 169 -25.73 13.38 -13.86
C GLY A 169 -26.51 14.10 -14.95
N GLY A 170 -27.46 14.93 -14.52
CA GLY A 170 -27.89 16.13 -15.25
C GLY A 170 -28.97 15.97 -16.32
N SER A 171 -30.19 16.33 -15.93
CA SER A 171 -30.93 17.46 -16.52
C SER A 171 -31.94 17.95 -15.50
#